data_AF-A0A5D2ABR4-F1
#
_entry.id   AF-A0A5D2ABR4-F1
#
_cell.length_a   1.000
_cell.length_b   1.000
_cell.length_c   1.000
_cell.angle_alpha   90.00
_cell.angle_beta   90.00
_cell.angle_gamma   90.00
#
_symmetry.space_group_name_H-M   'P 1'
#
loop_
_entity.id
_entity.type
_entity.pdbx_description
1 polymer ?
#
loop_
_entity_poly.entity_id
_entity_poly.type
_entity_poly.pdbx_seq_one_letter_code
_entity_poly.pdbx_strand_id
1 'polypeptide(L)'
;MCWLPVQRGISTALDSLKLTGARSFSKNLATSVAFSFPLLPIYSSVAFFSLVNDLFRFLLHPAWIKIQGANSALIRASLKTENRTYNCIGTVLAKNGCWSFLKGGFVLDSPLNLALLLFQNSDDKDIDITIDSSSLQPFTDQEWRFNQQFMINTQRKRAVTIHVSDQQGNRLQGAVITINQVSKDFPFGSAIAHTILGKLPYQNWFVE
;
A
#
# COMPACT_ATOMS: atom_id res chain seq x y z
N MET A 1 -9.83 8.54 -9.08
CA MET A 1 -9.64 8.15 -7.67
C MET A 1 -8.77 6.91 -7.60
N CYS A 2 -7.64 6.99 -6.90
CA CYS A 2 -6.81 5.82 -6.62
C CYS A 2 -7.31 5.22 -5.33
N TRP A 3 -7.69 3.94 -5.34
CA TRP A 3 -8.02 3.24 -4.11
C TRP A 3 -6.77 3.19 -3.23
N LEU A 4 -6.85 3.82 -2.04
CA LEU A 4 -5.84 3.68 -1.00
C LEU A 4 -6.01 2.27 -0.40
N PRO A 5 -5.06 1.33 -0.57
CA PRO A 5 -5.01 0.21 0.36
C PRO A 5 -4.65 0.82 1.72
N VAL A 6 -5.60 0.79 2.65
CA VAL A 6 -5.41 1.18 4.05
C VAL A 6 -4.37 0.25 4.67
N GLN A 7 -3.10 0.62 4.56
CA GLN A 7 -1.97 -0.08 5.18
C GLN A 7 -1.48 0.69 6.41
N ARG A 8 -2.40 1.14 7.27
CA ARG A 8 -2.04 1.64 8.60
C ARG A 8 -1.64 0.42 9.45
N GLY A 9 -0.40 -0.03 9.31
CA GLY A 9 0.18 -1.14 10.08
C GLY A 9 1.22 -2.03 9.38
N ILE A 10 1.52 -1.83 8.09
CA ILE A 10 2.46 -2.72 7.36
C ILE A 10 3.93 -2.30 7.51
N SER A 11 4.19 -1.06 7.93
CA SER A 11 5.57 -0.60 8.15
C SER A 11 6.26 -1.37 9.28
N THR A 12 5.57 -1.60 10.40
CA THR A 12 6.19 -2.22 11.57
C THR A 12 6.40 -3.72 11.43
N ALA A 13 5.54 -4.43 10.68
CA ALA A 13 5.65 -5.89 10.53
C ALA A 13 6.80 -6.32 9.60
N LEU A 14 7.05 -5.59 8.50
CA LEU A 14 8.15 -5.84 7.57
C LEU A 14 9.52 -5.49 8.17
N ASP A 15 9.58 -4.49 9.05
CA ASP A 15 10.81 -4.15 9.78
C ASP A 15 11.16 -5.21 10.83
N SER A 16 10.17 -5.83 11.48
CA SER A 16 10.40 -6.91 12.45
C SER A 16 10.77 -8.27 11.84
N LEU A 17 10.52 -8.51 10.55
CA LEU A 17 10.95 -9.75 9.88
C LEU A 17 12.44 -9.74 9.48
N LYS A 18 13.15 -8.60 9.59
CA LYS A 18 14.56 -8.46 9.21
C LYS A 18 15.57 -8.84 10.30
N LEU A 19 15.14 -9.18 11.52
CA LEU A 19 16.07 -9.35 12.66
C LEU A 19 16.26 -10.79 13.17
N THR A 20 15.84 -11.83 12.43
CA THR A 20 16.18 -13.20 12.84
C THR A 20 16.49 -14.09 11.65
N GLY A 21 17.78 -14.36 11.45
CA GLY A 21 18.26 -15.39 10.53
C GLY A 21 18.86 -14.85 9.24
N ALA A 22 20.12 -14.41 9.31
CA ALA A 22 20.95 -14.26 8.13
C ALA A 22 21.14 -15.63 7.45
N ARG A 23 20.42 -15.87 6.35
CA ARG A 23 20.87 -16.76 5.28
C ARG A 23 20.79 -15.98 3.98
N SER A 24 21.96 -15.72 3.42
CA SER A 24 22.15 -15.16 2.09
C SER A 24 21.34 -15.97 1.08
N PHE A 25 20.26 -15.37 0.58
CA PHE A 25 19.59 -15.80 -0.64
C PHE A 25 19.85 -14.72 -1.69
N SER A 26 20.96 -14.90 -2.41
CA SER A 26 21.19 -14.24 -3.68
C SER A 26 20.08 -14.66 -4.65
N LYS A 27 19.15 -13.74 -4.94
CA LYS A 27 18.21 -13.88 -6.05
C LYS A 27 18.11 -12.54 -6.76
N ASN A 28 18.61 -12.54 -8.00
CA ASN A 28 18.61 -11.50 -9.01
C ASN A 28 17.64 -10.34 -8.72
N LEU A 29 18.19 -9.26 -8.16
CA LEU A 29 17.48 -8.00 -8.07
C LEU A 29 17.19 -7.52 -9.49
N ALA A 30 15.99 -7.00 -9.72
CA ALA A 30 15.74 -6.15 -10.88
C ALA A 30 16.80 -5.03 -10.85
N THR A 31 17.67 -5.01 -11.85
CA THR A 31 18.71 -4.00 -11.98
C THR A 31 18.03 -2.68 -12.30
N SER A 32 17.86 -1.83 -11.28
CA SER A 32 17.32 -0.48 -11.43
C SER A 32 18.46 0.45 -11.84
N VAL A 33 18.39 1.01 -13.03
CA VAL A 33 19.23 2.16 -13.41
C VAL A 33 18.31 3.35 -13.59
N ALA A 34 18.26 4.21 -12.58
CA ALA A 34 17.54 5.47 -12.66
C ALA A 34 18.41 6.45 -13.46
N PHE A 35 18.07 6.67 -14.73
CA PHE A 35 18.60 7.80 -15.48
C PHE A 35 17.58 8.94 -15.46
N SER A 36 17.93 10.04 -14.83
CA SER A 36 17.24 11.31 -15.04
C SER A 36 17.81 11.91 -16.33
N PHE A 37 17.11 11.72 -17.46
CA PHE A 37 17.46 12.40 -18.70
C PHE A 37 16.59 13.66 -18.84
N PRO A 38 17.19 14.88 -18.86
CA PRO A 38 16.49 16.08 -19.26
C PRO A 38 16.45 16.10 -20.79
N LEU A 39 15.59 15.28 -21.39
CA LEU A 39 15.31 15.39 -22.81
C LEU A 39 13.85 15.84 -22.96
N LEU A 40 13.72 17.14 -23.28
CA LEU A 40 12.52 17.96 -23.47
C LEU A 40 11.93 18.57 -22.18
N PRO A 41 11.41 19.82 -22.23
CA PRO A 41 10.90 20.53 -21.07
C PRO A 41 9.54 19.94 -20.71
N ILE A 42 9.56 18.80 -20.02
CA ILE A 42 8.36 18.17 -19.48
C ILE A 42 8.60 18.14 -17.98
N TYR A 43 7.84 18.95 -17.24
CA TYR A 43 7.92 19.14 -15.79
C TYR A 43 7.40 17.90 -15.02
N SER A 44 7.88 16.72 -15.39
CA SER A 44 7.48 15.42 -14.88
C SER A 44 8.69 14.50 -14.80
N SER A 45 8.77 13.70 -13.73
CA SER A 45 9.91 12.80 -13.53
C SER A 45 9.54 11.38 -13.95
N VAL A 46 10.45 10.76 -14.70
CA VAL A 46 10.27 9.40 -15.26
C VAL A 46 11.33 8.48 -14.70
N ALA A 47 10.92 7.30 -14.26
CA ALA A 47 11.79 6.21 -13.85
C ALA A 47 11.56 5.00 -14.77
N PHE A 48 12.65 4.41 -15.24
CA PHE A 48 12.63 3.27 -16.16
C PHE A 48 12.82 1.97 -15.38
N PHE A 49 11.97 0.98 -15.63
CA PHE A 49 12.07 -0.33 -15.00
C PHE A 49 12.00 -1.46 -16.04
N SER A 50 12.89 -2.43 -15.88
CA SER A 50 12.86 -3.70 -16.60
C SER A 50 12.16 -4.74 -15.74
N LEU A 51 11.10 -5.38 -16.25
CA LEU A 51 10.20 -6.27 -15.50
C LEU A 51 10.30 -7.74 -15.98
N VAL A 52 11.52 -8.24 -16.17
CA VAL A 52 11.86 -9.54 -16.82
C VAL A 52 11.50 -10.79 -15.98
N ASN A 53 10.40 -10.76 -15.20
CA ASN A 53 9.99 -11.88 -14.36
C ASN A 53 8.59 -12.36 -14.74
N ASP A 54 8.30 -13.65 -14.58
CA ASP A 54 6.95 -14.25 -14.71
C ASP A 54 5.99 -13.83 -13.57
N LEU A 55 6.33 -12.78 -12.83
CA LEU A 55 5.54 -12.26 -11.74
C LEU A 55 4.68 -11.12 -12.24
N PHE A 56 3.39 -11.23 -11.96
CA PHE A 56 2.39 -10.27 -12.38
C PHE A 56 2.12 -9.18 -11.33
N ARG A 57 2.73 -9.27 -10.14
CA ARG A 57 2.39 -8.42 -9.00
C ARG A 57 3.62 -7.75 -8.43
N PHE A 58 3.51 -6.44 -8.29
CA PHE A 58 4.62 -5.61 -7.83
C PHE A 58 4.13 -4.63 -6.75
N LEU A 59 4.89 -4.55 -5.66
CA LEU A 59 4.79 -3.44 -4.71
C LEU A 59 5.82 -2.40 -5.11
N LEU A 60 5.40 -1.13 -5.07
CA LEU A 60 6.33 -0.02 -5.05
C LEU A 60 6.87 0.09 -3.63
N HIS A 61 8.14 -0.28 -3.46
CA HIS A 61 8.87 0.02 -2.24
C HIS A 61 8.89 1.54 -2.07
N PRO A 62 8.82 2.08 -0.83
CA PRO A 62 8.72 3.52 -0.59
C PRO A 62 9.70 4.32 -1.45
N ALA A 63 9.15 5.05 -2.42
CA ALA A 63 9.89 6.02 -3.20
C ALA A 63 9.85 7.36 -2.45
N TRP A 64 11.01 7.98 -2.30
CA TRP A 64 11.10 9.31 -1.72
C TRP A 64 10.82 10.34 -2.79
N ILE A 65 9.84 11.20 -2.54
CA ILE A 65 9.42 12.26 -3.44
C ILE A 65 9.61 13.60 -2.74
N LYS A 66 10.27 14.54 -3.41
CA LYS A 66 10.40 15.93 -2.99
C LYS A 66 9.95 16.81 -4.13
N ILE A 67 9.26 17.90 -3.82
CA ILE A 67 8.78 18.85 -4.82
C ILE A 67 9.39 20.23 -4.59
N GLN A 68 9.52 21.00 -5.67
CA GLN A 68 9.84 22.42 -5.65
C GLN A 68 8.91 23.20 -6.60
N GLY A 69 8.68 24.48 -6.31
CA GLY A 69 7.83 25.36 -7.14
C GLY A 69 6.36 25.43 -6.73
N ALA A 70 5.91 24.67 -5.73
CA ALA A 70 4.58 24.78 -5.13
C ALA A 70 4.59 24.47 -3.63
N ASN A 71 3.71 25.11 -2.84
CA ASN A 71 3.61 24.90 -1.38
C ASN A 71 3.32 23.43 -1.02
N SER A 72 2.40 22.81 -1.74
CA SER A 72 2.09 21.39 -1.68
C SER A 72 1.49 20.93 -3.00
N ALA A 73 1.72 19.68 -3.39
CA ALA A 73 1.16 19.10 -4.59
C ALA A 73 0.79 17.63 -4.38
N LEU A 74 -0.30 17.20 -5.02
CA LEU A 74 -0.71 15.81 -5.04
C LEU A 74 0.01 15.10 -6.20
N ILE A 75 1.03 14.32 -5.87
CA ILE A 75 1.81 13.58 -6.86
C ILE A 75 1.17 12.22 -7.10
N ARG A 76 0.95 11.92 -8.38
CA ARG A 76 0.44 10.65 -8.87
C ARG A 76 1.56 9.86 -9.54
N ALA A 77 1.73 8.61 -9.10
CA ALA A 77 2.53 7.63 -9.82
C ALA A 77 1.64 6.86 -10.80
N SER A 78 2.07 6.75 -12.04
CA SER A 78 1.39 6.02 -13.13
C SER A 78 2.37 5.04 -13.77
N LEU A 79 1.88 3.92 -14.30
CA LEU A 79 2.70 2.96 -15.02
C LEU A 79 2.29 2.94 -16.49
N LYS A 80 3.22 3.28 -17.39
CA LYS A 80 3.02 3.16 -18.83
C LYS A 80 3.78 1.95 -19.35
N THR A 81 3.08 1.09 -20.07
CA THR A 81 3.62 -0.10 -20.70
C THR A 81 3.39 -0.01 -22.21
N GLU A 82 3.91 -0.96 -22.98
CA GLU A 82 3.70 -1.01 -24.44
C GLU A 82 2.22 -1.09 -24.81
N ASN A 83 1.43 -1.83 -24.01
CA ASN A 83 0.05 -2.16 -24.33
C ASN A 83 -0.99 -1.35 -23.56
N ARG A 84 -0.64 -0.86 -22.36
CA ARG A 84 -1.60 -0.23 -21.44
C ARG A 84 -0.95 0.88 -20.61
N THR A 85 -1.79 1.78 -20.12
CA THR A 85 -1.39 2.76 -19.10
C THR A 85 -2.24 2.55 -17.85
N TYR A 86 -1.58 2.26 -16.73
CA TYR A 86 -2.19 2.24 -15.41
C TYR A 86 -2.12 3.64 -14.84
N ASN A 87 -3.24 4.35 -14.87
CA ASN A 87 -3.32 5.77 -14.52
C ASN A 87 -3.00 6.05 -13.05
N CYS A 88 -3.08 5.05 -12.18
CA CYS A 88 -2.68 5.24 -10.80
C CYS A 88 -2.19 3.96 -10.14
N ILE A 89 -0.95 3.98 -9.70
CA ILE A 89 -0.33 2.92 -8.90
C ILE A 89 -0.01 3.39 -7.48
N GLY A 90 -0.09 4.70 -7.22
CA GLY A 90 0.12 5.31 -5.91
C GLY A 90 -0.02 6.83 -5.95
N THR A 91 -0.28 7.44 -4.79
CA THR A 91 -0.37 8.89 -4.62
C THR A 91 0.32 9.33 -3.34
N VAL A 92 0.85 10.55 -3.34
CA VAL A 92 1.39 11.20 -2.13
C VAL A 92 1.11 12.69 -2.18
N LEU A 93 0.70 13.26 -1.06
CA LEU A 93 0.67 14.71 -0.88
C LEU A 93 2.06 15.17 -0.44
N ALA A 94 2.83 15.74 -1.36
CA ALA A 94 4.16 16.25 -1.09
C ALA A 94 4.12 17.74 -0.73
N LYS A 95 5.04 18.18 0.13
CA LYS A 95 5.20 19.60 0.51
C LYS A 95 6.50 20.15 -0.06
N ASN A 96 6.52 21.46 -0.34
CA ASN A 96 7.70 22.14 -0.85
C ASN A 96 8.94 21.84 0.02
N GLY A 97 10.01 21.36 -0.60
CA GLY A 97 11.28 21.15 0.10
C GLY A 97 11.34 19.95 1.06
N CYS A 98 10.23 19.24 1.29
CA CYS A 98 10.17 18.10 2.21
C CYS A 98 10.13 16.76 1.47
N TRP A 99 10.88 15.78 1.96
CA TRP A 99 10.77 14.41 1.51
C TRP A 99 9.49 13.75 2.02
N SER A 100 8.75 13.14 1.10
CA SER A 100 7.50 12.44 1.36
C SER A 100 7.55 11.04 0.77
N PHE A 101 6.96 10.07 1.45
CA PHE A 101 6.96 8.67 1.00
C PHE A 101 5.76 8.36 0.10
N LEU A 102 6.03 7.92 -1.12
CA LEU A 102 5.01 7.35 -2.00
C LEU A 102 5.06 5.82 -1.88
N LYS A 103 3.96 5.24 -1.38
CA LYS A 103 3.73 3.80 -1.37
C LYS A 103 2.66 3.46 -2.41
N GLY A 104 2.82 2.33 -3.07
CA GLY A 104 1.94 1.94 -4.17
C GLY A 104 2.12 0.48 -4.56
N GLY A 105 1.40 0.08 -5.59
CA GLY A 105 1.50 -1.26 -6.16
C GLY A 105 0.59 -1.42 -7.36
N PHE A 106 0.87 -2.42 -8.17
CA PHE A 106 0.08 -2.74 -9.36
C PHE A 106 0.13 -4.23 -9.67
N VAL A 107 -0.85 -4.67 -10.45
CA VAL A 107 -0.96 -6.01 -11.00
C VAL A 107 -0.98 -5.88 -12.52
N LEU A 108 -0.20 -6.71 -13.20
CA LEU A 108 -0.12 -6.81 -14.65
C LEU A 108 -0.97 -7.98 -15.14
N ASP A 109 -1.60 -7.80 -16.30
CA ASP A 109 -2.37 -8.87 -16.94
C ASP A 109 -1.50 -9.82 -17.78
N SER A 110 -0.32 -9.37 -18.20
CA SER A 110 0.62 -10.12 -19.03
C SER A 110 2.06 -9.79 -18.66
N PRO A 111 3.04 -10.67 -18.95
CA PRO A 111 4.45 -10.35 -18.77
C PRO A 111 4.83 -9.16 -19.66
N LEU A 112 5.77 -8.33 -19.21
CA LEU A 112 6.22 -7.15 -19.93
C LEU A 112 7.74 -7.04 -19.82
N ASN A 113 8.38 -6.68 -20.93
CA ASN A 113 9.83 -6.48 -20.92
C ASN A 113 10.21 -5.12 -20.32
N LEU A 114 9.44 -4.08 -20.65
CA LEU A 114 9.71 -2.70 -20.23
C LEU A 114 8.46 -2.01 -19.71
N ALA A 115 8.64 -1.25 -18.63
CA ALA A 115 7.61 -0.37 -18.10
C ALA A 115 8.21 0.95 -17.61
N LEU A 116 7.43 2.02 -17.78
CA LEU A 116 7.79 3.38 -17.40
C LEU A 116 6.95 3.79 -16.20
N LEU A 117 7.61 4.13 -15.10
CA LEU A 117 6.97 4.77 -13.97
C LEU A 117 7.02 6.29 -14.18
N LEU A 118 5.85 6.92 -14.19
CA LEU A 118 5.68 8.34 -14.42
C LEU A 118 5.16 8.98 -13.14
N PHE A 119 5.85 10.03 -12.69
CA PHE A 119 5.44 10.83 -11.54
C PHE A 119 5.01 12.21 -12.01
N GLN A 120 3.75 12.54 -11.75
CA GLN A 120 3.12 13.74 -12.29
C GLN A 120 2.31 14.44 -11.19
N ASN A 121 2.22 15.76 -11.30
CA ASN A 121 1.27 16.51 -10.51
C ASN A 121 -0.16 16.21 -10.99
N SER A 122 -1.09 16.02 -10.06
CA SER A 122 -2.49 15.74 -10.41
C SER A 122 -3.22 16.97 -10.96
N ASP A 123 -2.73 18.17 -10.65
CA ASP A 123 -3.35 19.43 -11.06
C ASP A 123 -2.81 19.96 -12.40
N ASP A 124 -2.02 19.16 -13.14
CA ASP A 124 -1.35 19.51 -14.41
C ASP A 124 -0.54 20.82 -14.38
N LYS A 125 -0.19 21.30 -13.18
CA LYS A 125 0.74 22.42 -12.99
C LYS A 125 2.16 21.92 -13.01
N ASP A 126 2.99 22.65 -13.75
CA ASP A 126 4.42 22.45 -13.84
C ASP A 126 5.08 22.67 -12.47
N ILE A 127 5.64 21.58 -11.92
CA ILE A 127 6.40 21.58 -10.67
C ILE A 127 7.64 20.72 -10.85
N ASP A 128 8.71 21.06 -10.15
CA ASP A 128 9.91 20.24 -10.12
C ASP A 128 9.71 19.08 -9.13
N ILE A 129 9.98 17.85 -9.57
CA ILE A 129 9.79 16.63 -8.79
C ILE A 129 11.12 15.88 -8.72
N THR A 130 11.69 15.80 -7.54
CA THR A 130 12.88 14.98 -7.26
C THR A 130 12.46 13.63 -6.69
N ILE A 131 13.06 12.56 -7.19
CA ILE A 131 12.80 11.18 -6.75
C ILE A 131 14.11 10.57 -6.25
N ASP A 132 14.04 9.85 -5.15
CA ASP A 132 15.16 9.05 -4.64
C ASP A 132 14.69 7.65 -4.22
N SER A 133 15.59 6.68 -4.36
CA SER A 133 15.48 5.31 -3.84
C SER A 133 14.22 4.55 -4.28
N SER A 134 13.75 4.78 -5.51
CA SER A 134 12.62 4.04 -6.07
C SER A 134 13.00 2.58 -6.35
N SER A 135 12.22 1.63 -5.82
CA SER A 135 12.41 0.21 -6.07
C SER A 135 11.06 -0.51 -6.21
N LEU A 136 11.03 -1.53 -7.06
CA LEU A 136 9.87 -2.41 -7.25
C LEU A 136 10.19 -3.79 -6.69
N GLN A 137 9.34 -4.26 -5.78
CA GLN A 137 9.45 -5.58 -5.19
C GLN A 137 8.36 -6.49 -5.78
N PRO A 138 8.71 -7.48 -6.60
CA PRO A 138 7.76 -8.48 -7.04
C PRO A 138 7.41 -9.46 -5.92
N PHE A 139 6.22 -10.05 -5.99
CA PHE A 139 5.77 -11.09 -5.06
C PHE A 139 4.77 -12.06 -5.71
N THR A 140 4.69 -13.26 -5.18
CA THR A 140 3.78 -14.32 -5.63
C THR A 140 2.39 -14.22 -4.98
N ASP A 141 1.40 -14.86 -5.58
CA ASP A 141 0.07 -15.04 -4.97
C ASP A 141 0.13 -15.73 -3.61
N GLN A 142 1.03 -16.70 -3.45
CA GLN A 142 1.18 -17.44 -2.21
C GLN A 142 1.77 -16.56 -1.10
N GLU A 143 2.82 -15.78 -1.40
CA GLU A 143 3.39 -14.81 -0.46
C GLU A 143 2.37 -13.73 -0.07
N TRP A 144 1.59 -13.22 -1.03
CA TRP A 144 0.52 -12.27 -0.76
C TRP A 144 -0.52 -12.85 0.22
N ARG A 145 -1.03 -14.05 -0.06
CA ARG A 145 -2.03 -14.71 0.78
C ARG A 145 -1.48 -15.02 2.17
N PHE A 146 -0.23 -15.48 2.25
CA PHE A 146 0.43 -15.76 3.51
C PHE A 146 0.53 -14.49 4.36
N ASN A 147 1.01 -13.38 3.78
CA ASN A 147 1.11 -12.11 4.49
C ASN A 147 -0.26 -11.60 4.96
N GLN A 148 -1.30 -11.72 4.14
CA GLN A 148 -2.67 -11.38 4.56
C GLN A 148 -3.11 -12.21 5.77
N GLN A 149 -2.92 -13.53 5.72
CA GLN A 149 -3.33 -14.42 6.80
C GLN A 149 -2.53 -14.17 8.09
N PHE A 150 -1.23 -13.92 7.96
CA PHE A 150 -0.35 -13.53 9.06
C PHE A 150 -0.86 -12.25 9.73
N MET A 151 -1.11 -11.19 8.96
CA MET A 151 -1.62 -9.93 9.49
C MET A 151 -2.99 -10.08 10.15
N ILE A 152 -3.90 -10.88 9.58
CA ILE A 152 -5.18 -11.20 10.21
C ILE A 152 -4.97 -11.90 11.56
N ASN A 153 -4.12 -12.92 11.61
CA ASN A 153 -3.87 -13.67 12.83
C ASN A 153 -3.22 -12.79 13.91
N THR A 154 -2.29 -11.92 13.54
CA THR A 154 -1.51 -11.10 14.48
C THR A 154 -2.27 -9.86 14.94
N GLN A 155 -2.98 -9.18 14.04
CA GLN A 155 -3.60 -7.88 14.34
C GLN A 155 -5.10 -7.98 14.64
N ARG A 156 -5.79 -9.03 14.14
CA ARG A 156 -7.25 -9.13 14.22
C ARG A 156 -7.77 -10.29 15.04
N LYS A 157 -7.02 -11.39 15.15
CA LYS A 157 -7.43 -12.53 16.00
C LYS A 157 -6.88 -12.36 17.40
N ARG A 158 -7.64 -12.86 18.37
CA ARG A 158 -7.23 -12.98 19.77
C ARG A 158 -7.52 -14.38 20.26
N ALA A 159 -6.68 -14.87 21.16
CA ALA A 159 -6.99 -16.10 21.89
C ALA A 159 -8.18 -15.83 22.81
N VAL A 160 -9.16 -16.74 22.80
CA VAL A 160 -10.30 -16.72 23.71
C VAL A 160 -10.39 -18.07 24.40
N THR A 161 -10.74 -18.04 25.68
CA THR A 161 -10.99 -19.25 26.47
C THR A 161 -12.48 -19.30 26.79
N ILE A 162 -13.13 -20.39 26.39
CA ILE A 162 -14.55 -20.62 26.67
C ILE A 162 -14.65 -21.55 27.87
N HIS A 163 -15.36 -21.12 28.89
CA HIS A 163 -15.68 -21.92 30.06
C HIS A 163 -17.17 -22.25 30.06
N VAL A 164 -17.50 -23.51 30.30
CA VAL A 164 -18.87 -24.00 30.37
C VAL A 164 -19.11 -24.53 31.78
N SER A 165 -20.14 -24.02 32.46
CA SER A 165 -20.47 -24.37 33.85
C SER A 165 -21.97 -24.59 34.05
N ASP A 166 -22.32 -25.33 35.10
CA ASP A 166 -23.71 -25.51 35.55
C ASP A 166 -24.24 -24.27 36.31
N GLN A 167 -25.49 -24.35 36.80
CA GLN A 167 -26.13 -23.26 37.56
C GLN A 167 -25.43 -22.96 38.89
N GLN A 168 -24.64 -23.92 39.41
CA GLN A 168 -23.90 -23.82 40.65
C GLN A 168 -22.44 -23.34 40.42
N GLY A 169 -22.03 -23.15 39.17
CA GLY A 169 -20.68 -22.70 38.78
C GLY A 169 -19.65 -23.82 38.61
N ASN A 170 -20.05 -25.09 38.70
CA ASN A 170 -19.14 -26.22 38.47
C ASN A 170 -18.87 -26.41 36.98
N ARG A 171 -17.62 -26.75 36.63
CA ARG A 171 -17.23 -26.98 35.22
C ARG A 171 -17.90 -28.24 34.67
N LEU A 172 -18.56 -28.09 33.53
CA LEU A 172 -19.16 -29.22 32.81
C LEU A 172 -18.09 -29.92 31.95
N GLN A 173 -17.91 -31.22 32.16
CA GLN A 173 -17.05 -32.07 31.34
C GLN A 173 -17.82 -32.61 30.13
N GLY A 174 -17.15 -32.73 28.98
CA GLY A 174 -17.74 -33.31 27.77
C GLY A 174 -18.77 -32.42 27.04
N ALA A 175 -18.86 -31.13 27.38
CA ALA A 175 -19.72 -30.20 26.66
C ALA A 175 -19.27 -30.04 25.20
N VAL A 176 -20.21 -30.13 24.27
CA VAL A 176 -19.97 -29.88 22.84
C VAL A 176 -20.27 -28.42 22.53
N ILE A 177 -19.27 -27.71 22.02
CA ILE A 177 -19.37 -26.29 21.67
C ILE A 177 -19.29 -26.16 20.14
N THR A 178 -20.27 -25.50 19.53
CA THR A 178 -20.23 -25.13 18.11
C THR A 178 -20.00 -23.63 18.01
N ILE A 179 -18.90 -23.24 17.36
CA ILE A 179 -18.56 -21.83 17.14
C ILE A 179 -18.83 -21.49 15.69
N ASN A 180 -19.82 -20.63 15.46
CA ASN A 180 -20.15 -20.11 14.13
C ASN A 180 -19.68 -18.66 14.01
N GLN A 181 -18.79 -18.39 13.06
CA GLN A 181 -18.41 -17.02 12.73
C GLN A 181 -19.54 -16.34 11.93
N VAL A 182 -20.32 -15.49 12.59
CA VAL A 182 -21.48 -14.81 11.97
C VAL A 182 -21.11 -13.55 11.18
N SER A 183 -19.95 -12.95 11.43
CA SER A 183 -19.43 -11.81 10.66
C SER A 183 -17.90 -11.84 10.58
N LYS A 184 -17.36 -11.34 9.46
CA LYS A 184 -15.93 -11.11 9.22
C LYS A 184 -15.56 -9.63 9.29
N ASP A 185 -16.54 -8.75 9.25
CA ASP A 185 -16.36 -7.32 9.18
C ASP A 185 -16.15 -6.75 10.58
N PHE A 186 -15.27 -5.76 10.69
CA PHE A 186 -15.11 -4.96 11.89
C PHE A 186 -15.57 -3.55 11.56
N PRO A 187 -16.24 -2.85 12.49
CA PRO A 187 -16.64 -1.48 12.27
C PRO A 187 -15.37 -0.64 12.08
N PHE A 188 -15.23 -0.06 10.90
CA PHE A 188 -14.29 1.02 10.65
C PHE A 188 -15.11 2.31 10.70
N GLY A 189 -14.82 3.16 11.67
CA GLY A 189 -15.61 4.37 11.92
C GLY A 189 -14.72 5.55 12.30
N SER A 190 -15.28 6.75 12.13
CA SER A 190 -14.70 7.99 12.62
C SER A 190 -15.53 8.51 13.80
N ALA A 191 -14.89 9.22 14.72
CA ALA A 191 -15.59 9.97 15.75
C ALA A 191 -16.02 11.34 15.18
N ILE A 192 -17.29 11.70 15.34
CA ILE A 192 -17.85 12.97 14.87
C ILE A 192 -18.10 13.87 16.09
N ALA A 193 -17.54 15.07 16.09
CA ALA A 193 -17.81 16.05 17.14
C ALA A 193 -19.21 16.66 16.98
N HIS A 194 -19.85 17.04 18.09
CA HIS A 194 -21.18 17.66 18.06
C HIS A 194 -21.24 18.89 17.14
N THR A 195 -20.16 19.66 17.06
CA THR A 195 -20.03 20.88 16.27
C THR A 195 -20.16 20.68 14.75
N ILE A 196 -19.97 19.45 14.25
CA ILE A 196 -20.00 19.14 12.81
C ILE A 196 -21.24 18.30 12.40
N LEU A 197 -22.06 17.85 13.36
CA LEU A 197 -23.26 17.06 13.08
C LEU A 197 -24.29 17.79 12.21
N GLY A 198 -24.33 19.13 12.23
CA GLY A 198 -25.24 19.94 11.40
C GLY A 198 -24.66 20.41 10.06
N LYS A 199 -23.43 20.04 9.72
CA LYS A 199 -22.79 20.48 8.48
C LYS A 199 -23.15 19.54 7.33
N LEU A 200 -24.11 19.94 6.49
CA LEU A 200 -24.55 19.18 5.31
C LEU A 200 -23.39 18.65 4.43
N PRO A 201 -22.35 19.45 4.12
CA PRO A 201 -21.22 18.96 3.32
C PRO A 201 -20.46 17.81 3.98
N TYR A 202 -20.35 17.81 5.31
CA TYR A 202 -19.68 16.75 6.06
C TYR A 202 -20.54 15.50 6.16
N GLN A 203 -21.87 15.66 6.27
CA GLN A 203 -22.81 14.56 6.22
C GLN A 203 -22.74 13.84 4.87
N ASN A 204 -22.75 14.59 3.76
CA ASN A 204 -22.63 14.04 2.42
C ASN A 204 -21.31 13.27 2.23
N TRP A 205 -20.19 13.83 2.70
CA TRP A 205 -18.89 13.15 2.64
C TRP A 205 -18.86 11.83 3.44
N PHE A 206 -19.59 11.72 4.55
CA PHE A 206 -19.54 10.55 5.42
C PHE A 206 -20.34 9.35 4.88
N VAL A 207 -21.34 9.60 4.02
CA VAL A 207 -22.23 8.57 3.48
C VAL A 207 -21.89 8.14 2.05
N GLU A 208 -20.98 8.85 1.37
CA GLU A 208 -20.36 8.46 0.08
C GLU A 208 -19.21 7.47 0.27
#